data_AF-A0A8J7W2U8-F1
#
_entry.id   AF-A0A8J7W2U8-F1
#
_cell.length_a   1.000
_cell.length_b   1.000
_cell.length_c   1.000
_cell.angle_alpha   90.00
_cell.angle_beta   90.00
_cell.angle_gamma   90.00
#
_symmetry.space_group_name_H-M   'P 1'
#
loop_
_entity.id
_entity.type
_entity.pdbx_description
1 polymer ?
#
loop_
_entity_poly.entity_id
_entity_poly.type
_entity_poly.pdbx_seq_one_letter_code
_entity_poly.pdbx_strand_id
1 'polypeptide(L)' 'MDANNIDLGAMKSRDLGNMVSKALVEIGKEVVKSASPNGYVDYGNLPSRALPELGKQAVANVLGNESTQ' A
#
# COMPACT_ATOMS: atom_id res chain seq x y z
N MET A 1 3.37 -21.27 -6.98
CA MET A 1 3.44 -20.57 -5.68
C MET A 1 4.83 -20.00 -5.66
N ASP A 2 4.98 -18.81 -6.25
CA ASP A 2 6.28 -18.21 -6.48
C ASP A 2 6.24 -16.93 -5.66
N ALA A 3 6.77 -17.03 -4.44
CA ALA A 3 7.13 -15.84 -3.68
C ALA A 3 8.01 -15.01 -4.62
N ASN A 4 7.53 -13.83 -5.01
CA ASN A 4 8.28 -12.89 -5.85
C ASN A 4 9.61 -12.61 -5.15
N ASN A 5 10.66 -13.37 -5.50
CA ASN A 5 12.01 -13.18 -5.00
C ASN A 5 12.59 -11.98 -5.75
N ILE A 6 12.14 -10.79 -5.34
CA ILE A 6 12.58 -9.52 -5.91
C ILE A 6 14.02 -9.32 -5.44
N ASP A 7 14.97 -9.46 -6.35
CA ASP A 7 16.37 -9.08 -6.09
C ASP A 7 16.47 -7.55 -6.03
N LEU A 8 16.53 -7.02 -4.81
CA LEU A 8 16.65 -5.59 -4.54
C LEU A 8 18.11 -5.11 -4.61
N GLY A 9 19.09 -6.02 -4.66
CA GLY A 9 20.52 -5.69 -4.61
C GLY A 9 21.03 -4.95 -5.85
N ALA A 10 20.43 -5.22 -7.02
CA ALA A 10 20.73 -4.53 -8.28
C ALA A 10 19.77 -3.37 -8.61
N MET A 11 18.76 -3.13 -7.77
CA MET A 11 17.70 -2.17 -8.05
C MET A 11 18.11 -0.75 -7.68
N LYS A 12 17.87 0.23 -8.57
CA LYS A 12 18.14 1.64 -8.24
C LYS A 12 17.13 2.11 -7.20
N SER A 13 17.56 3.02 -6.31
CA SER A 13 16.70 3.60 -5.26
C SER A 13 15.41 4.25 -5.81
N ARG A 14 15.46 4.77 -7.04
CA ARG A 14 14.28 5.29 -7.74
C ARG A 14 13.26 4.20 -8.07
N ASP A 15 13.74 3.06 -8.55
CA ASP A 15 12.89 1.93 -8.94
C ASP A 15 12.28 1.27 -7.69
N LEU A 16 13.06 1.19 -6.60
CA LEU A 16 12.58 0.82 -5.28
C LEU A 16 11.49 1.80 -4.78
N GLY A 17 11.73 3.10 -4.85
CA GLY A 17 10.76 4.12 -4.43
C GLY A 17 9.45 4.06 -5.23
N ASN A 18 9.55 3.80 -6.54
CA ASN A 18 8.39 3.58 -7.41
C ASN A 18 7.62 2.31 -7.03
N MET A 19 8.32 1.23 -6.71
CA MET A 19 7.71 -0.03 -6.26
C MET A 19 6.97 0.16 -4.95
N VAL A 20 7.62 0.76 -3.95
CA VAL A 20 7.00 1.06 -2.64
C VAL A 20 5.79 1.97 -2.81
N SER A 21 5.90 3.00 -3.66
CA SER A 21 4.77 3.91 -3.93
C SER A 21 3.57 3.19 -4.56
N LYS A 22 3.81 2.26 -5.48
CA LYS A 22 2.75 1.42 -6.07
C LYS A 22 2.12 0.50 -5.03
N ALA A 23 2.94 -0.19 -4.23
CA ALA A 23 2.46 -1.08 -3.18
C ALA A 23 1.58 -0.33 -2.16
N LEU A 24 1.99 0.88 -1.73
CA LEU A 24 1.19 1.72 -0.83
C LEU A 24 -0.16 2.11 -1.45
N VAL A 25 -0.22 2.40 -2.75
CA VAL A 25 -1.48 2.69 -3.44
C VAL A 25 -2.37 1.46 -3.48
N GLU A 26 -1.82 0.27 -3.74
CA GLU A 26 -2.59 -0.98 -3.76
C GLU A 26 -3.16 -1.31 -2.38
N ILE A 27 -2.34 -1.21 -1.32
CA ILE A 27 -2.79 -1.38 0.07
C ILE A 27 -3.88 -0.37 0.41
N GLY A 28 -3.69 0.90 0.05
CA GLY A 28 -4.71 1.94 0.27
C GLY A 28 -6.04 1.63 -0.44
N LYS A 29 -6.00 1.11 -1.67
CA LYS A 29 -7.21 0.67 -2.38
C LYS A 29 -7.89 -0.49 -1.67
N GLU A 30 -7.13 -1.46 -1.17
CA GLU A 30 -7.67 -2.60 -0.43
C GLU A 30 -8.37 -2.15 0.86
N VAL A 31 -7.76 -1.23 1.61
CA VAL A 31 -8.35 -0.65 2.82
C VAL A 31 -9.69 0.04 2.50
N VAL A 32 -9.73 0.87 1.46
CA VAL A 32 -10.97 1.57 1.10
C VAL A 32 -12.03 0.60 0.60
N LYS A 33 -11.66 -0.45 -0.15
CA LYS A 33 -12.60 -1.51 -0.55
C LYS A 33 -13.16 -2.24 0.67
N SER A 34 -12.32 -2.63 1.62
CA SER A 34 -12.74 -3.32 2.84
C SER A 34 -13.62 -2.43 3.73
N ALA A 35 -13.38 -1.13 3.74
CA ALA A 35 -14.19 -0.16 4.47
C ALA A 35 -15.50 0.23 3.75
N SER A 36 -15.67 -0.14 2.48
CA SER A 36 -16.83 0.27 1.67
C SER A 36 -17.83 -0.88 1.51
N PRO A 37 -18.96 -0.88 2.25
CA PRO A 37 -19.91 -1.99 2.26
C PRO A 37 -20.63 -2.21 0.91
N ASN A 38 -20.65 -1.21 0.03
CA ASN A 38 -21.32 -1.27 -1.28
C ASN A 38 -20.37 -1.50 -2.47
N GLY A 39 -19.08 -1.76 -2.23
CA GLY A 39 -18.11 -2.11 -3.28
C GLY A 39 -17.77 -1.01 -4.29
N TYR A 40 -18.51 0.10 -4.30
CA TYR A 40 -18.23 1.27 -5.12
C TYR A 40 -17.36 2.26 -4.36
N VAL A 41 -16.12 2.41 -4.84
CA VAL A 41 -15.16 3.38 -4.33
C VAL A 41 -14.78 4.30 -5.49
N ASP A 42 -15.14 5.58 -5.38
CA ASP A 42 -14.75 6.59 -6.35
C ASP A 42 -13.32 7.07 -6.06
N TYR A 43 -12.36 6.41 -6.71
CA TYR A 43 -10.95 6.79 -6.63
C TYR A 43 -10.62 8.07 -7.41
N GLY A 44 -11.51 8.56 -8.27
CA GLY A 44 -11.31 9.77 -9.07
C GLY A 44 -11.49 11.05 -8.28
N ASN A 45 -12.28 11.01 -7.20
CA ASN A 45 -12.52 12.14 -6.30
C ASN A 45 -11.57 12.14 -5.08
N LEU A 46 -10.76 11.10 -4.93
CA LEU A 46 -9.76 11.04 -3.87
C LEU A 46 -8.56 11.91 -4.23
N PRO A 47 -8.04 12.72 -3.29
CA PRO A 47 -6.78 13.42 -3.48
C PRO A 47 -5.69 12.43 -3.92
N SER A 48 -4.80 12.81 -4.84
CA SER A 48 -3.77 11.90 -5.37
C SER A 48 -2.86 11.30 -4.29
N ARG A 49 -2.82 11.91 -3.10
CA ARG A 49 -2.08 11.45 -1.92
C ARG A 49 -2.89 10.59 -0.96
N ALA A 50 -4.21 10.53 -1.08
CA ALA A 50 -5.08 9.84 -0.13
C ALA A 50 -4.83 8.32 -0.11
N LEU A 51 -4.76 7.67 -1.28
CA LEU A 51 -4.48 6.24 -1.37
C LEU A 51 -3.10 5.86 -0.78
N PRO A 52 -1.98 6.51 -1.15
CA PRO A 52 -0.71 6.18 -0.55
C PRO A 52 -0.63 6.55 0.94
N GLU A 53 -1.36 7.55 1.43
CA GLU A 53 -1.44 7.85 2.87
C GLU A 53 -2.24 6.80 3.65
N LEU A 54 -3.39 6.35 3.13
CA LEU A 54 -4.14 5.24 3.71
C LEU A 54 -3.33 3.95 3.72
N GLY A 55 -2.57 3.68 2.65
CA GLY A 55 -1.63 2.57 2.60
C GLY A 55 -0.55 2.67 3.68
N LYS A 56 0.03 3.85 3.90
CA LYS A 56 1.01 4.07 4.98
C LYS A 56 0.39 3.85 6.36
N GLN A 57 -0.82 4.33 6.58
CA GLN A 57 -1.53 4.13 7.85
C GLN A 57 -1.82 2.65 8.10
N ALA A 58 -2.25 1.91 7.08
CA ALA A 58 -2.48 0.47 7.20
C ALA A 58 -1.20 -0.29 7.50
N VAL A 59 -0.10 0.00 6.81
CA VAL A 59 1.22 -0.59 7.10
C VAL A 59 1.70 -0.22 8.51
N ALA A 60 1.54 1.04 8.91
CA ALA A 60 1.92 1.49 10.26
C ALA A 60 1.10 0.80 11.34
N ASN A 61 -0.20 0.56 11.12
CA ASN A 61 -1.05 -0.20 12.04
C ASN A 61 -0.61 -1.67 12.15
N VAL A 62 -0.23 -2.31 11.04
CA VAL A 62 0.29 -3.69 11.05
C VAL A 62 1.63 -3.75 11.79
N LEU A 63 2.58 -2.88 11.46
CA LEU A 63 3.90 -2.84 12.09
C LEU A 63 3.83 -2.44 13.58
N GLY A 64 2.93 -1.52 13.93
CA GLY A 64 2.67 -1.11 15.31
C GLY A 64 2.04 -2.23 16.14
N ASN A 65 1.16 -3.03 15.53
CA ASN A 65 0.60 -4.22 16.17
C ASN A 65 1.63 -5.35 16.33
N GLU A 66 2.56 -5.53 15.37
CA GLU A 66 3.66 -6.50 15.52
C GLU A 66 4.67 -6.10 16.61
N SER A 67 4.82 -4.81 16.91
CA SER A 67 5.73 -4.33 17.96
C SER A 67 5.19 -4.53 19.39
N THR A 68 3.96 -5.01 19.55
CA THR A 68 3.28 -5.19 20.85
C THR A 68 3.04 -6.67 21.21
N GLN A 69 3.71 -7.61 20.53
CA GLN A 69 3.72 -9.05 20.91
C GLN A 69 5.09 -9.51 21.41
#